data_AF-A0ABD0P7U5-F1
#
_entry.id   AF-A0ABD0P7U5-F1
#
_cell.length_a   1.000
_cell.length_b   1.000
_cell.length_c   1.000
_cell.angle_alpha   90.00
_cell.angle_beta   90.00
_cell.angle_gamma   90.00
#
_symmetry.space_group_name_H-M   'P 1'
#
loop_
_entity.id
_entity.type
_entity.pdbx_description
1 polymer ?
#
loop_
_entity_poly.entity_id
_entity_poly.type
_entity_poly.pdbx_seq_one_letter_code
_entity_poly.pdbx_strand_id
1 'polypeptide(L)'
;VEFQGEEGTGLGPTLEFYALVAAEFQRTSLGIWLCDDDFPDDESRQVDLGGGLKPPGYYVQRSCGLFPAPFPQDSDELERITKLFLFLGIFLAKCIQDNRLVDLPISQPFFKLLCMGDIKSNMSKLLYQTRVESDCHFSEIQSEASTEEGQDTYSVGSFDEDSKSEFILDPPKPKPPAWYHGILTWEDFELVNPHRAQFLKELKALSVKRRQILGNKSLSEDEKNTRLQDLMLKNPMGSGPPLSVEDLG
;
A
#
# COMPACT_ATOMS: atom_id res chain seq x y z
N VAL A 1 4.77 9.83 -34.16
CA VAL A 1 5.48 10.65 -33.17
C VAL A 1 6.65 11.30 -33.89
N GLU A 2 6.86 12.59 -33.66
CA GLU A 2 7.95 13.38 -34.25
C GLU A 2 8.68 14.09 -33.11
N PHE A 3 10.01 14.07 -33.13
CA PHE A 3 10.83 14.80 -32.16
C PHE A 3 11.19 16.17 -32.73
N GLN A 4 10.97 17.21 -31.92
CA GLN A 4 11.22 18.57 -32.35
C GLN A 4 12.72 18.77 -32.58
N GLY A 5 13.10 19.11 -33.82
CA GLY A 5 14.50 19.36 -34.19
C GLY A 5 15.28 18.12 -34.64
N GLU A 6 14.63 16.96 -34.79
CA GLU A 6 15.27 15.74 -35.29
C GLU A 6 14.66 15.26 -36.60
N GLU A 7 15.50 14.88 -37.56
CA GLU A 7 15.06 14.23 -38.79
C GLU A 7 14.91 12.72 -38.55
N GLY A 8 13.71 12.30 -38.16
CA GLY A 8 13.36 10.89 -37.95
C GLY A 8 12.22 10.45 -38.86
N THR A 9 12.38 9.32 -39.56
CA THR A 9 11.29 8.70 -40.34
C THR A 9 11.16 7.21 -39.98
N GLY A 10 9.98 6.62 -40.24
CA GLY A 10 9.69 5.22 -39.93
C GLY A 10 9.29 4.97 -38.47
N LEU A 11 9.52 3.74 -37.98
CA LEU A 11 9.06 3.30 -36.64
C LEU A 11 10.00 3.71 -35.50
N GLY A 12 11.26 4.05 -35.79
CA GLY A 12 12.29 4.38 -34.80
C GLY A 12 11.86 5.45 -33.80
N PRO A 13 11.44 6.65 -34.26
CA PRO A 13 10.98 7.71 -33.35
C PRO A 13 9.82 7.29 -32.45
N THR A 14 8.95 6.39 -32.92
CA THR A 14 7.85 5.91 -32.10
C THR A 14 8.33 4.92 -31.04
N LEU A 15 9.28 4.04 -31.36
CA LEU A 15 9.86 3.12 -30.37
C LEU A 15 10.61 3.88 -29.27
N GLU A 16 11.38 4.88 -29.67
CA GLU A 16 12.08 5.78 -28.76
C GLU A 16 11.11 6.52 -27.83
N PHE A 17 10.00 7.05 -28.37
CA PHE A 17 8.97 7.68 -27.55
C PHE A 17 8.43 6.75 -26.45
N TYR A 18 8.10 5.50 -26.78
CA TYR A 18 7.63 4.54 -25.78
C TYR A 18 8.69 4.24 -24.71
N ALA A 19 9.96 4.09 -25.11
CA ALA A 19 11.07 3.87 -24.18
C ALA A 19 11.31 5.07 -23.27
N LEU A 20 11.26 6.29 -23.81
CA LEU A 20 11.43 7.53 -23.05
C LEU A 20 10.29 7.72 -22.04
N VAL A 21 9.05 7.52 -22.45
CA VAL A 21 7.90 7.63 -21.52
C VAL A 21 8.01 6.59 -20.40
N ALA A 22 8.39 5.35 -20.71
CA ALA A 22 8.61 4.29 -19.73
C ALA A 22 9.70 4.64 -18.71
N ALA A 23 10.80 5.24 -19.16
CA ALA A 23 11.88 5.68 -18.29
C ALA A 23 11.50 6.92 -17.47
N GLU A 24 10.80 7.88 -18.07
CA GLU A 24 10.33 9.07 -17.36
C GLU A 24 9.37 8.69 -16.23
N PHE A 25 8.51 7.69 -16.45
CA PHE A 25 7.67 7.14 -15.38
C PHE A 25 8.49 6.53 -14.23
N GLN A 26 9.71 6.06 -14.46
CA GLN A 26 10.57 5.52 -13.40
C GLN A 26 11.28 6.61 -12.59
N ARG A 27 11.16 7.91 -12.91
CA ARG A 27 11.92 8.96 -12.21
C ARG A 27 11.54 9.06 -10.74
N THR A 28 12.54 9.07 -9.88
CA THR A 28 12.37 9.21 -8.41
C THR A 28 11.68 10.52 -8.05
N SER A 29 11.95 11.60 -8.80
CA SER A 29 11.33 12.91 -8.60
C SER A 29 9.81 12.95 -8.82
N LEU A 30 9.20 11.92 -9.43
CA LEU A 30 7.74 11.84 -9.54
C LEU A 30 7.08 11.53 -8.18
N GLY A 31 7.81 10.88 -7.28
CA GLY A 31 7.36 10.50 -5.95
C GLY A 31 6.28 9.42 -5.91
N ILE A 32 5.83 8.88 -7.06
CA ILE A 32 4.67 7.98 -7.15
C ILE A 32 4.97 6.52 -6.82
N TRP A 33 6.24 6.14 -6.70
CA TRP A 33 6.67 4.77 -6.41
C TRP A 33 7.24 4.69 -5.01
N LEU A 34 6.97 3.58 -4.34
CA LEU A 34 7.57 3.27 -3.06
C LEU A 34 9.10 3.21 -3.27
N CYS A 35 9.85 3.98 -2.50
CA CYS A 35 11.31 4.00 -2.48
C CYS A 35 11.77 3.68 -1.06
N ASP A 36 12.83 2.87 -0.92
CA ASP A 36 13.46 2.58 0.36
C ASP A 36 14.79 3.32 0.41
N ASP A 37 14.76 4.62 0.74
CA ASP A 37 15.96 5.48 0.75
C ASP A 37 17.00 5.03 1.78
N ASP A 38 16.56 4.34 2.84
CA ASP A 38 17.41 3.82 3.92
C ASP A 38 18.13 2.51 3.54
N PHE A 39 17.64 1.80 2.52
CA PHE A 39 18.15 0.49 2.08
C PHE A 39 18.34 0.50 0.57
N PRO A 40 19.38 1.19 0.06
CA PRO A 40 19.64 1.25 -1.37
C PRO A 40 19.85 -0.16 -1.93
N ASP A 41 19.08 -0.52 -2.96
CA ASP A 41 19.27 -1.75 -3.71
C ASP A 41 20.62 -1.69 -4.44
N ASP A 42 21.50 -2.68 -4.21
CA ASP A 42 22.81 -2.78 -4.86
C ASP A 42 22.70 -3.11 -6.37
N GLU A 43 21.49 -3.44 -6.85
CA GLU A 43 21.20 -3.79 -8.24
C GLU A 43 20.78 -2.60 -9.12
N SER A 44 21.18 -1.38 -8.77
CA SER A 44 20.88 -0.21 -9.60
C SER A 44 21.50 -0.34 -11.01
N ARG A 45 20.65 -0.42 -12.04
CA ARG A 45 21.06 -0.47 -13.44
C ARG A 45 21.45 0.92 -13.93
N GLN A 46 22.55 1.01 -14.67
CA GLN A 46 22.85 2.21 -15.45
C GLN A 46 21.89 2.30 -16.63
N VAL A 47 21.23 3.45 -16.79
CA VAL A 47 20.28 3.72 -17.87
C VAL A 47 20.81 4.86 -18.72
N ASP A 48 21.12 4.55 -19.99
CA ASP A 48 21.42 5.53 -21.03
C ASP A 48 20.39 5.39 -22.15
N LEU A 49 19.64 6.46 -22.40
CA LEU A 49 18.60 6.54 -23.43
C LEU A 49 18.98 7.55 -24.51
N GLY A 50 20.28 7.70 -24.79
CA GLY A 50 20.80 8.64 -25.80
C GLY A 50 21.04 10.06 -25.28
N GLY A 51 20.68 10.34 -24.02
CA GLY A 51 20.94 11.60 -23.32
C GLY A 51 22.08 11.55 -22.30
N GLY A 52 22.86 10.46 -22.30
CA GLY A 52 23.93 10.21 -21.35
C GLY A 52 23.45 9.53 -20.06
N LEU A 53 24.43 9.01 -19.30
CA LEU A 53 24.20 8.30 -18.06
C LEU A 53 23.56 9.20 -16.99
N LYS A 54 22.49 8.70 -16.37
CA LYS A 54 21.87 9.36 -15.21
C LYS A 54 22.61 9.01 -13.91
N PRO A 55 22.65 9.92 -12.93
CA PRO A 55 23.27 9.63 -11.63
C PRO A 55 22.50 8.53 -10.87
N PRO A 56 23.15 7.84 -9.93
CA PRO A 56 22.47 6.90 -9.03
C PRO A 56 21.27 7.56 -8.34
N GLY A 57 20.16 6.82 -8.21
CA GLY A 57 18.92 7.32 -7.60
C GLY A 57 18.05 8.21 -8.50
N TYR A 58 18.43 8.47 -9.76
CA TYR A 58 17.59 9.23 -10.70
C TYR A 58 16.30 8.48 -11.08
N TYR A 59 16.40 7.17 -11.25
CA TYR A 59 15.28 6.27 -11.49
C TYR A 59 15.07 5.36 -10.28
N VAL A 60 13.81 5.06 -9.98
CA VAL A 60 13.40 4.06 -9.00
C VAL A 60 13.68 2.69 -9.58
N GLN A 61 14.67 2.02 -9.00
CA GLN A 61 15.11 0.69 -9.41
C GLN A 61 15.12 -0.17 -8.16
N ARG A 62 14.17 -1.12 -8.13
CA ARG A 62 14.07 -2.07 -7.04
C ARG A 62 14.03 -3.48 -7.57
N SER A 63 14.62 -4.40 -6.82
CA SER A 63 14.59 -5.84 -7.09
C SER A 63 13.16 -6.39 -7.24
N CYS A 64 12.20 -5.87 -6.45
CA CYS A 64 10.79 -6.26 -6.54
C CYS A 64 9.99 -5.55 -7.65
N GLY A 65 10.60 -4.57 -8.33
CA GLY A 65 9.94 -3.69 -9.30
C GLY A 65 9.16 -2.53 -8.67
N LEU A 66 8.50 -1.76 -9.52
CA LEU A 66 7.70 -0.59 -9.18
C LEU A 66 6.41 -1.01 -8.46
N PHE A 67 6.21 -0.48 -7.26
CA PHE A 67 4.95 -0.57 -6.53
C PHE A 67 4.54 0.85 -6.11
N PRO A 68 3.25 1.23 -6.20
CA PRO A 68 2.80 2.58 -5.85
C PRO A 68 3.20 2.98 -4.42
N ALA A 69 3.65 4.22 -4.24
CA ALA A 69 3.86 4.78 -2.90
C ALA A 69 2.51 4.95 -2.18
N PRO A 70 2.42 4.67 -0.87
CA PRO A 70 1.25 5.02 -0.08
C PRO A 70 1.21 6.54 0.16
N PHE A 71 0.04 7.16 -0.03
CA PHE A 71 -0.17 8.59 0.21
C PHE A 71 -1.29 8.83 1.22
N PRO A 72 -1.14 9.86 2.08
CA PRO A 72 -2.25 10.38 2.90
C PRO A 72 -3.42 10.81 2.01
N GLN A 73 -4.64 10.45 2.39
CA GLN A 73 -5.84 10.73 1.59
C GLN A 73 -6.21 12.21 1.54
N ASP A 74 -5.68 12.99 2.49
CA ASP A 74 -5.82 14.43 2.65
C ASP A 74 -4.65 15.21 2.02
N SER A 75 -3.77 14.55 1.28
CA SER A 75 -2.63 15.22 0.62
C SER A 75 -3.07 16.04 -0.59
N ASP A 76 -2.58 17.28 -0.69
CA ASP A 76 -2.77 18.13 -1.87
C ASP A 76 -2.13 17.55 -3.15
N GLU A 77 -1.21 16.59 -3.02
CA GLU A 77 -0.57 15.94 -4.17
C GLU A 77 -1.47 14.90 -4.88
N LEU A 78 -2.56 14.48 -4.26
CA LEU A 78 -3.40 13.38 -4.77
C LEU A 78 -3.93 13.65 -6.18
N GLU A 79 -4.27 14.90 -6.50
CA GLU A 79 -4.77 15.26 -7.83
C GLU A 79 -3.69 15.05 -8.91
N ARG A 80 -2.44 15.45 -8.62
CA ARG A 80 -1.29 15.25 -9.50
C ARG A 80 -0.99 13.78 -9.68
N ILE A 81 -0.95 13.03 -8.57
CA ILE A 81 -0.66 11.59 -8.55
C ILE A 81 -1.73 10.81 -9.34
N THR A 82 -3.00 11.13 -9.14
CA THR A 82 -4.11 10.53 -9.87
C THR A 82 -3.98 10.76 -11.38
N LYS A 83 -3.64 11.99 -11.81
CA LYS A 83 -3.40 12.30 -13.23
C LYS A 83 -2.23 11.50 -13.81
N LEU A 84 -1.17 11.27 -13.04
CA LEU A 84 -0.03 10.43 -13.47
C LEU A 84 -0.44 8.96 -13.64
N PHE A 85 -1.18 8.38 -12.70
CA PHE A 85 -1.65 7.00 -12.82
C PHE A 85 -2.69 6.83 -13.92
N LEU A 86 -3.55 7.84 -14.16
CA LEU A 86 -4.45 7.85 -15.31
C LEU A 86 -3.66 7.82 -16.62
N PHE A 87 -2.64 8.69 -16.74
CA PHE A 87 -1.79 8.70 -17.92
C PHE A 87 -1.04 7.38 -18.09
N LEU A 88 -0.54 6.78 -17.01
CA LEU A 88 0.11 5.46 -17.03
C LEU A 88 -0.84 4.39 -17.57
N GLY A 89 -2.09 4.36 -17.11
CA GLY A 89 -3.10 3.42 -17.58
C GLY A 89 -3.38 3.57 -19.08
N ILE A 90 -3.53 4.81 -19.56
CA ILE A 90 -3.71 5.11 -20.99
C ILE A 90 -2.48 4.65 -21.79
N PHE A 91 -1.29 4.95 -21.30
CA PHE A 91 -0.03 4.59 -21.94
C PHE A 91 0.13 3.07 -22.06
N LEU A 92 -0.08 2.32 -20.98
CA LEU A 92 -0.03 0.85 -20.99
C LEU A 92 -1.09 0.26 -21.93
N ALA A 93 -2.31 0.80 -21.93
CA ALA A 93 -3.36 0.37 -22.85
C ALA A 93 -2.96 0.60 -24.32
N LYS A 94 -2.28 1.71 -24.62
CA LYS A 94 -1.75 2.00 -25.96
C LYS A 94 -0.61 1.07 -26.35
N CYS A 95 0.32 0.76 -25.44
CA CYS A 95 1.36 -0.25 -25.68
C CYS A 95 0.73 -1.59 -26.09
N ILE A 96 -0.31 -2.03 -25.37
CA ILE A 96 -1.03 -3.28 -25.67
C ILE A 96 -1.74 -3.19 -27.01
N GLN A 97 -2.47 -2.10 -27.27
CA GLN A 97 -3.19 -1.89 -28.53
C GLN A 97 -2.25 -1.94 -29.75
N ASP A 98 -1.06 -1.36 -29.62
CA ASP A 98 -0.06 -1.31 -30.68
C ASP A 98 0.80 -2.58 -30.74
N ASN A 99 0.51 -3.58 -29.91
CA ASN A 99 1.28 -4.82 -29.75
C ASN A 99 2.77 -4.56 -29.49
N ARG A 100 3.05 -3.66 -28.54
CA ARG A 100 4.39 -3.23 -28.16
C ARG A 100 4.70 -3.61 -26.71
N LEU A 101 5.91 -4.10 -26.52
CA LEU A 101 6.48 -4.31 -25.20
C LEU A 101 7.07 -2.98 -24.73
N VAL A 102 6.90 -2.70 -23.44
CA VAL A 102 7.45 -1.53 -22.78
C VAL A 102 8.27 -1.96 -21.57
N ASP A 103 9.45 -1.36 -21.40
CA ASP A 103 10.36 -1.65 -20.29
C ASP A 103 9.94 -0.89 -19.02
N LEU A 104 8.79 -1.28 -18.46
CA LEU A 104 8.32 -0.85 -17.16
C LEU A 104 8.37 -2.04 -16.20
N PRO A 105 9.33 -2.07 -15.25
CA PRO A 105 9.49 -3.17 -14.31
C PRO A 105 8.42 -3.11 -13.22
N ILE A 106 7.16 -3.38 -13.56
CA ILE A 106 6.04 -3.40 -12.62
C ILE A 106 6.20 -4.59 -11.67
N SER A 107 6.08 -4.34 -10.36
CA SER A 107 6.12 -5.40 -9.36
C SER A 107 4.97 -6.40 -9.53
N GLN A 108 5.20 -7.67 -9.21
CA GLN A 108 4.17 -8.71 -9.30
C GLN A 108 2.91 -8.33 -8.48
N PRO A 109 3.01 -7.79 -7.25
CA PRO A 109 1.84 -7.37 -6.48
C PRO A 109 1.06 -6.24 -7.13
N PHE A 110 1.74 -5.26 -7.72
CA PHE A 110 1.04 -4.19 -8.44
C PHE A 110 0.37 -4.73 -9.72
N PHE A 111 1.03 -5.64 -10.44
CA PHE A 111 0.43 -6.31 -11.60
C PHE A 111 -0.82 -7.11 -11.22
N LYS A 112 -0.81 -7.83 -10.08
CA LYS A 112 -2.02 -8.49 -9.54
C LYS A 112 -3.15 -7.49 -9.31
N LEU A 113 -2.87 -6.31 -8.75
CA LEU A 113 -3.89 -5.27 -8.56
C LEU A 113 -4.48 -4.79 -9.89
N LEU A 114 -3.62 -4.53 -10.89
CA LEU A 114 -4.06 -4.08 -12.22
C LEU A 114 -4.95 -5.12 -12.93
N CYS A 115 -4.66 -6.42 -12.79
CA CYS A 115 -5.39 -7.47 -13.49
C CYS A 115 -6.59 -8.05 -12.71
N MET A 116 -6.57 -7.98 -11.37
CA MET A 116 -7.55 -8.67 -10.52
C MET A 116 -8.44 -7.73 -9.70
N GLY A 117 -8.18 -6.42 -9.76
CA GLY A 117 -8.94 -5.38 -9.05
C GLY A 117 -10.45 -5.49 -9.29
N ASP A 118 -10.88 -5.50 -10.55
CA ASP A 118 -12.30 -5.52 -10.89
C ASP A 118 -12.95 -6.90 -10.67
N ILE A 119 -12.22 -7.99 -10.89
CA ILE A 119 -12.77 -9.34 -10.79
C ILE A 119 -13.09 -9.70 -9.34
N LYS A 120 -12.19 -9.38 -8.40
CA LYS A 120 -12.39 -9.71 -6.99
C LYS A 120 -13.18 -8.64 -6.23
N SER A 121 -13.01 -7.34 -6.53
CA SER A 121 -13.82 -6.28 -5.92
C SER A 121 -15.32 -6.48 -6.16
N ASN A 122 -15.72 -6.88 -7.36
CA ASN A 122 -17.12 -7.21 -7.65
C ASN A 122 -17.60 -8.47 -6.90
N MET A 123 -16.75 -9.50 -6.76
CA MET A 123 -17.08 -10.68 -5.95
C MET A 123 -17.16 -10.38 -4.44
N SER A 124 -16.30 -9.50 -3.92
CA SER A 124 -16.34 -9.02 -2.54
C SER A 124 -17.61 -8.21 -2.27
N LYS A 125 -18.04 -7.36 -3.21
CA LYS A 125 -19.33 -6.65 -3.16
C LYS A 125 -20.50 -7.64 -3.14
N LEU A 126 -20.50 -8.64 -4.01
CA LEU A 126 -21.55 -9.67 -4.05
C LEU A 126 -21.65 -10.46 -2.74
N LEU A 127 -20.53 -10.92 -2.17
CA LEU A 127 -20.50 -11.66 -0.90
C LEU A 127 -20.93 -10.82 0.30
N TYR A 128 -20.68 -9.50 0.27
CA TYR A 128 -21.15 -8.58 1.30
C TYR A 128 -22.64 -8.25 1.12
N GLN A 129 -23.11 -8.03 -0.11
CA GLN A 129 -24.53 -7.85 -0.44
C GLN A 129 -25.37 -9.05 0.01
N THR A 130 -24.91 -10.29 -0.20
CA THR A 130 -25.64 -11.49 0.26
C THR A 130 -25.82 -11.54 1.80
N ARG A 131 -24.98 -10.85 2.58
CA ARG A 131 -25.18 -10.73 4.04
C ARG A 131 -26.12 -9.59 4.44
N VAL A 132 -26.30 -8.59 3.58
CA VAL A 132 -27.17 -7.43 3.82
C VAL A 132 -28.57 -7.66 3.27
N GLU A 133 -28.75 -8.50 2.24
CA GLU A 133 -30.06 -8.83 1.63
C GLU A 133 -31.08 -9.53 2.54
N SER A 134 -30.75 -9.83 3.81
CA SER A 134 -31.78 -10.20 4.79
C SER A 134 -32.62 -9.02 5.28
N ASP A 135 -32.22 -7.77 5.02
CA ASP A 135 -33.02 -6.58 5.31
C ASP A 135 -32.89 -5.54 4.18
N CYS A 136 -34.05 -5.14 3.64
CA CYS A 136 -34.37 -4.01 2.77
C CYS A 136 -33.90 -3.94 1.29
N HIS A 137 -34.91 -3.92 0.41
CA HIS A 137 -34.90 -3.40 -0.97
C HIS A 137 -34.45 -1.92 -1.00
N PHE A 138 -33.57 -1.53 -1.96
CA PHE A 138 -33.85 -0.53 -3.02
C PHE A 138 -32.57 0.00 -3.72
N SER A 139 -32.69 0.08 -5.06
CA SER A 139 -31.93 0.73 -6.15
C SER A 139 -30.39 0.90 -6.18
N GLU A 140 -29.93 0.49 -7.35
CA GLU A 140 -28.65 0.53 -8.04
C GLU A 140 -28.03 1.93 -8.33
N ILE A 141 -26.70 1.90 -8.57
CA ILE A 141 -25.80 2.88 -9.22
C ILE A 141 -25.32 4.08 -8.40
N GLN A 142 -24.14 3.92 -7.77
CA GLN A 142 -22.96 4.81 -7.88
C GLN A 142 -21.80 4.15 -7.10
N SER A 143 -20.71 3.75 -7.79
CA SER A 143 -19.44 3.42 -7.12
C SER A 143 -18.58 4.67 -7.15
N GLU A 144 -18.77 5.51 -6.13
CA GLU A 144 -17.87 6.58 -5.81
C GLU A 144 -16.70 6.00 -4.99
N ALA A 145 -15.48 6.37 -5.36
CA ALA A 145 -14.39 6.44 -4.41
C ALA A 145 -14.70 7.59 -3.45
N SER A 146 -15.52 7.33 -2.45
CA SER A 146 -15.90 8.32 -1.44
C SER A 146 -15.93 7.61 -0.10
N THR A 147 -14.99 7.97 0.77
CA THR A 147 -15.12 7.71 2.20
C THR A 147 -16.09 8.75 2.74
N GLU A 148 -17.27 8.29 3.11
CA GLU A 148 -18.31 9.06 3.76
C GLU A 148 -17.71 9.91 4.89
N GLU A 149 -17.80 11.23 4.76
CA GLU A 149 -17.64 12.18 5.85
C GLU A 149 -18.69 11.87 6.91
N GLY A 150 -18.28 11.27 8.02
CA GLY A 150 -19.04 11.36 9.26
C GLY A 150 -18.94 12.77 9.79
N GLN A 151 -19.79 13.68 9.30
CA GLN A 151 -20.10 14.91 10.02
C GLN A 151 -20.75 14.51 11.34
N ASP A 152 -19.97 14.55 12.42
CA ASP A 152 -20.47 14.56 13.78
C ASP A 152 -21.42 15.76 13.93
N THR A 153 -22.70 15.50 13.74
CA THR A 153 -23.76 16.42 14.13
C THR A 153 -23.79 16.42 15.66
N TYR A 154 -23.15 17.43 16.23
CA TYR A 154 -23.29 17.83 17.63
C TYR A 154 -24.76 18.18 17.90
N SER A 155 -25.56 17.18 18.26
CA SER A 155 -26.87 17.39 18.84
C SER A 155 -26.67 17.90 20.27
N VAL A 156 -26.66 19.23 20.43
CA VAL A 156 -26.71 19.91 21.73
C VAL A 156 -28.12 19.67 22.30
N GLY A 157 -28.26 18.57 23.03
CA GLY A 157 -29.44 18.18 23.78
C GLY A 157 -29.27 18.49 25.27
N SER A 158 -30.21 19.28 25.78
CA SER A 158 -30.43 19.75 27.16
C SER A 158 -29.92 18.86 28.30
N PHE A 159 -29.36 19.54 29.32
CA PHE A 159 -29.15 19.01 30.66
C PHE A 159 -30.45 18.45 31.23
N ASP A 160 -30.45 17.18 31.61
CA ASP A 160 -31.20 16.66 32.75
C ASP A 160 -30.27 15.69 33.50
N GLU A 161 -30.04 15.99 34.78
CA GLU A 161 -29.29 15.17 35.72
C GLU A 161 -29.97 13.82 35.97
N ASP A 162 -29.17 12.83 36.36
CA ASP A 162 -29.53 11.48 36.79
C ASP A 162 -29.93 10.46 35.70
N SER A 163 -28.91 9.94 35.00
CA SER A 163 -28.83 8.51 34.67
C SER A 163 -27.38 8.09 34.45
N LYS A 164 -26.82 7.32 35.39
CA LYS A 164 -25.62 6.51 35.17
C LYS A 164 -25.95 5.37 34.19
N SER A 165 -26.09 5.68 32.91
CA SER A 165 -25.90 4.68 31.86
C SER A 165 -24.41 4.64 31.56
N GLU A 166 -23.73 3.58 31.99
CA GLU A 166 -22.43 3.24 31.41
C GLU A 166 -22.60 3.30 29.90
N PHE A 167 -21.82 4.16 29.23
CA PHE A 167 -21.65 4.13 27.79
C PHE A 167 -21.02 2.78 27.46
N ILE A 168 -21.85 1.76 27.28
CA ILE A 168 -21.45 0.53 26.62
C ILE A 168 -21.15 0.97 25.19
N LEU A 169 -19.88 1.26 24.93
CA LEU A 169 -19.38 1.39 23.58
C LEU A 169 -19.78 0.10 22.88
N ASP A 170 -20.76 0.19 21.97
CA ASP A 170 -21.09 -0.92 21.10
C ASP A 170 -19.78 -1.46 20.53
N PRO A 171 -19.56 -2.79 20.52
CA PRO A 171 -18.36 -3.36 19.94
C PRO A 171 -18.16 -2.74 18.55
N PRO A 172 -16.97 -2.25 18.21
CA PRO A 172 -16.75 -1.55 16.94
C PRO A 172 -17.26 -2.45 15.83
N LYS A 173 -18.25 -1.94 15.06
CA LYS A 173 -18.85 -2.67 13.95
C LYS A 173 -17.71 -3.25 13.10
N PRO A 174 -17.77 -4.54 12.71
CA PRO A 174 -16.70 -5.16 11.94
C PRO A 174 -16.50 -4.35 10.66
N LYS A 175 -15.31 -3.75 10.53
CA LYS A 175 -14.96 -2.96 9.34
C LYS A 175 -15.05 -3.86 8.11
N PRO A 176 -15.62 -3.38 6.99
CA PRO A 176 -15.61 -4.15 5.76
C PRO A 176 -14.17 -4.50 5.37
N PRO A 177 -13.95 -5.66 4.72
CA PRO A 177 -12.63 -6.02 4.24
C PRO A 177 -12.14 -4.95 3.26
N ALA A 178 -10.83 -4.67 3.28
CA ALA A 178 -10.24 -3.73 2.34
C ALA A 178 -10.47 -4.19 0.88
N TRP A 179 -10.52 -3.24 -0.05
CA TRP A 179 -10.80 -3.52 -1.47
C TRP A 179 -9.77 -4.47 -2.14
N TYR A 180 -8.56 -4.54 -1.60
CA TYR A 180 -7.50 -5.46 -2.07
C TYR A 180 -7.56 -6.85 -1.41
N HIS A 181 -8.55 -7.09 -0.54
CA HIS A 181 -8.69 -8.35 0.18
C HIS A 181 -8.84 -9.53 -0.79
N GLY A 182 -8.02 -10.57 -0.58
CA GLY A 182 -7.97 -11.73 -1.46
C GLY A 182 -7.24 -11.50 -2.78
N ILE A 183 -6.79 -10.28 -3.10
CA ILE A 183 -5.88 -10.00 -4.23
C ILE A 183 -4.43 -10.09 -3.73
N LEU A 184 -4.11 -9.32 -2.69
CA LEU A 184 -2.77 -9.29 -2.10
C LEU A 184 -2.69 -10.17 -0.86
N THR A 185 -1.58 -10.88 -0.74
CA THR A 185 -1.27 -11.75 0.40
C THR A 185 -0.13 -11.19 1.25
N TRP A 186 0.20 -11.89 2.33
CA TRP A 186 1.39 -11.59 3.12
C TRP A 186 2.69 -11.73 2.30
N GLU A 187 2.75 -12.70 1.39
CA GLU A 187 3.91 -12.92 0.52
C GLU A 187 4.11 -11.72 -0.42
N ASP A 188 3.02 -11.14 -0.91
CA ASP A 188 3.06 -9.93 -1.73
C ASP A 188 3.59 -8.72 -0.93
N PHE A 189 3.19 -8.61 0.33
CA PHE A 189 3.68 -7.56 1.22
C PHE A 189 5.18 -7.73 1.54
N GLU A 190 5.62 -8.95 1.82
CA GLU A 190 7.02 -9.28 2.07
C GLU A 190 7.91 -9.02 0.84
N LEU A 191 7.38 -9.26 -0.36
CA LEU A 191 8.07 -8.93 -1.60
C LEU A 191 8.22 -7.42 -1.81
N VAL A 192 7.20 -6.63 -1.49
CA VAL A 192 7.20 -5.16 -1.69
C VAL A 192 8.00 -4.44 -0.61
N ASN A 193 7.92 -4.90 0.64
CA ASN A 193 8.61 -4.29 1.77
C ASN A 193 9.11 -5.36 2.77
N PRO A 194 10.27 -5.99 2.49
CA PRO A 194 10.77 -7.10 3.30
C PRO A 194 11.08 -6.67 4.74
N HIS A 195 11.62 -5.46 4.94
CA HIS A 195 11.98 -4.94 6.26
C HIS A 195 10.74 -4.76 7.16
N ARG A 196 9.68 -4.12 6.66
CA ARG A 196 8.43 -3.96 7.42
C ARG A 196 7.72 -5.30 7.62
N ALA A 197 7.75 -6.20 6.64
CA ALA A 197 7.19 -7.54 6.78
C ALA A 197 7.87 -8.31 7.91
N GLN A 198 9.20 -8.32 7.94
CA GLN A 198 9.94 -8.97 9.02
C GLN A 198 9.60 -8.36 10.38
N PHE A 199 9.63 -7.03 10.49
CA PHE A 199 9.28 -6.33 11.72
C PHE A 199 7.87 -6.71 12.23
N LEU A 200 6.86 -6.66 11.35
CA LEU A 200 5.48 -6.99 11.72
C LEU A 200 5.32 -8.47 12.11
N LYS A 201 6.07 -9.37 11.47
CA LYS A 201 6.09 -10.80 11.82
C LYS A 201 6.66 -11.02 13.22
N GLU A 202 7.76 -10.35 13.56
CA GLU A 202 8.37 -10.39 14.89
C GLU A 202 7.43 -9.79 15.95
N LEU A 203 6.84 -8.63 15.66
CA LEU A 203 5.88 -7.97 16.54
C LEU A 203 4.65 -8.86 16.81
N LYS A 204 4.11 -9.51 15.78
CA LYS A 204 3.02 -10.47 15.93
C LYS A 204 3.41 -11.65 16.82
N ALA A 205 4.61 -12.20 16.66
CA ALA A 205 5.10 -13.29 17.50
C ALA A 205 5.24 -12.87 18.97
N LEU A 206 5.74 -11.65 19.22
CA LEU A 206 5.83 -11.09 20.58
C LEU A 206 4.44 -10.85 21.19
N SER A 207 3.48 -10.35 20.41
CA SER A 207 2.09 -10.17 20.85
C SER A 207 1.45 -11.51 21.28
N VAL A 208 1.67 -12.57 20.50
CA VAL A 208 1.20 -13.93 20.85
C VAL A 208 1.87 -14.43 22.12
N LYS A 209 3.19 -14.28 22.26
CA LYS A 209 3.92 -14.66 23.49
C LYS A 209 3.41 -13.89 24.71
N ARG A 210 3.18 -12.58 24.59
CA ARG A 210 2.61 -11.74 25.65
C ARG A 210 1.25 -12.29 26.10
N ARG A 211 0.37 -12.60 25.15
CA ARG A 211 -0.95 -13.19 25.45
C ARG A 211 -0.84 -14.55 26.13
N GLN A 212 0.11 -15.40 25.72
CA GLN A 212 0.37 -16.69 26.33
C GLN A 212 0.87 -16.57 27.77
N ILE A 213 1.78 -15.63 28.04
CA ILE A 213 2.31 -15.38 29.39
C ILE A 213 1.18 -14.90 30.32
N LEU A 214 0.40 -13.92 29.88
CA LEU A 214 -0.72 -13.36 30.66
C LEU A 214 -1.83 -14.39 30.89
N GLY A 215 -2.13 -15.22 29.88
CA GLY A 215 -3.15 -16.26 29.95
C GLY A 215 -2.74 -17.50 30.74
N ASN A 216 -1.44 -17.66 31.06
CA ASN A 216 -0.96 -18.83 31.76
C ASN A 216 -1.22 -18.71 33.28
N LYS A 217 -2.12 -19.56 33.79
CA LYS A 217 -2.49 -19.63 35.21
C LYS A 217 -1.47 -20.34 36.09
N SER A 218 -0.48 -21.03 35.50
CA SER A 218 0.54 -21.77 36.25
C SER A 218 1.72 -20.90 36.70
N LEU A 219 1.82 -19.67 36.19
CA LEU A 219 2.91 -18.74 36.51
C LEU A 219 2.46 -17.78 37.60
N SER A 220 3.37 -17.49 38.54
CA SER A 220 3.16 -16.39 39.49
C SER A 220 3.17 -15.04 38.76
N GLU A 221 2.62 -13.99 39.39
CA GLU A 221 2.66 -12.65 38.81
C GLU A 221 4.09 -12.14 38.63
N ASP A 222 5.00 -12.46 39.55
CA ASP A 222 6.43 -12.10 39.43
C ASP A 222 7.12 -12.81 38.26
N GLU A 223 6.79 -14.09 38.02
CA GLU A 223 7.30 -14.85 36.88
C GLU A 223 6.76 -14.31 35.55
N LYS A 224 5.49 -13.89 35.52
CA LYS A 224 4.90 -13.22 34.34
C LYS A 224 5.60 -11.91 34.06
N ASN A 225 5.77 -11.06 35.08
CA ASN A 225 6.44 -9.76 34.94
C ASN A 225 7.88 -9.91 34.43
N THR A 226 8.63 -10.88 34.97
CA THR A 226 9.98 -11.19 34.49
C THR A 226 9.98 -11.56 33.01
N ARG A 227 9.09 -12.48 32.59
CA ARG A 227 9.01 -12.93 31.19
C ARG A 227 8.49 -11.86 30.23
N LEU A 228 7.69 -10.91 30.71
CA LEU A 228 7.20 -9.80 29.90
C LEU A 228 8.32 -8.79 29.61
N GLN A 229 9.22 -8.54 30.56
CA GLN A 229 10.39 -7.68 30.36
C GLN A 229 11.36 -8.25 29.31
N ASP A 230 11.44 -9.58 29.18
CA ASP A 230 12.26 -10.25 28.17
C ASP A 230 11.68 -10.18 26.74
N LEU A 231 10.43 -9.69 26.56
CA LEU A 231 9.83 -9.54 25.24
C LEU A 231 10.36 -8.29 24.55
N MET A 232 11.51 -8.44 23.91
CA MET A 232 12.16 -7.35 23.19
C MET A 232 12.32 -7.65 21.70
N LEU A 233 12.16 -6.61 20.88
CA LEU A 233 12.52 -6.62 19.46
C LEU A 233 14.03 -6.48 19.31
N LYS A 234 14.61 -7.28 18.42
CA LYS A 234 16.05 -7.22 18.14
C LYS A 234 16.31 -6.26 17.00
N ASN A 235 17.39 -5.49 17.09
CA ASN A 235 17.80 -4.64 15.97
C ASN A 235 18.29 -5.54 14.81
N PRO A 236 17.70 -5.45 13.60
CA PRO A 236 18.10 -6.24 12.44
C PRO A 236 19.58 -6.05 12.05
N MET A 237 20.13 -4.86 12.27
CA MET A 237 21.53 -4.54 11.93
C MET A 237 22.52 -4.89 13.06
N GLY A 238 22.05 -5.43 14.18
CA GLY A 238 22.89 -5.79 15.33
C GLY A 238 23.52 -4.61 16.08
N SER A 239 23.39 -3.38 15.59
CA SER A 239 23.95 -2.17 16.20
C SER A 239 22.89 -1.41 17.00
N GLY A 240 22.52 -1.91 18.16
CA GLY A 240 21.68 -1.16 19.10
C GLY A 240 21.10 -2.02 20.21
N PRO A 241 20.67 -1.40 21.33
CA PRO A 241 19.95 -2.11 22.38
C PRO A 241 18.65 -2.68 21.81
N PRO A 242 18.22 -3.87 22.29
CA PRO A 242 16.91 -4.40 21.96
C PRO A 242 15.82 -3.43 22.46
N LEU A 243 14.72 -3.33 21.72
CA LEU A 243 13.62 -2.41 22.02
C LEU A 243 12.51 -3.15 22.77
N SER A 244 12.03 -2.62 23.89
CA SER A 244 10.86 -3.21 24.55
C SER A 244 9.63 -3.02 23.68
N VAL A 245 8.72 -4.01 23.69
CA VAL A 245 7.39 -3.85 23.04
C VAL A 245 6.61 -2.68 23.66
N GLU A 246 6.89 -2.33 24.91
CA GLU A 246 6.24 -1.25 25.64
C GLU A 246 6.71 0.14 25.20
N ASP A 247 7.87 0.22 24.54
CA ASP A 247 8.46 1.47 24.03
C ASP A 247 7.94 1.85 22.62
N LEU A 248 7.08 1.02 22.01
CA LEU A 248 6.51 1.25 20.68
C LEU A 248 5.23 2.12 20.70
N GLY A 249 4.86 2.64 21.87
CA GLY A 249 3.62 3.39 22.13
C GLY A 249 3.67 4.83 21.66
#